data_AF-A0A182EP87-F1
#
_entry.id   AF-A0A182EP87-F1
#
_cell.length_a   1.000
_cell.length_b   1.000
_cell.length_c   1.000
_cell.angle_alpha   90.00
_cell.angle_beta   90.00
_cell.angle_gamma   90.00
#
_symmetry.space_group_name_H-M   'P 1'
#
loop_
_entity.id
_entity.type
_entity.pdbx_description
1 polymer ?
#
loop_
_entity_poly.entity_id
_entity_poly.type
_entity_poly.pdbx_seq_one_letter_code
_entity_poly.pdbx_strand_id
1 'polypeptide(L)'
;MKRQNIRTLSLIVCTLTYLVIGAAVFDALESDNEMQQRELISKVKERLIDKYNISSADYRVLEATIIRSVPHRAGHQWKFSGAFYFATTVITTIGYGHSTPTTIGGKTFCMFYALAGIPLGIVMFQSIGERINTFAAMLLRMCKRLAGKPANVTHLDLILVASGCGTFLIASGAYVFQSYEKWTYFDSLYYCFITLTTIGK
;
A
#
# COMPACT_ATOMS: atom_id res chain seq x y z
N MET A 1 -9.50 24.30 30.78
CA MET A 1 -9.63 24.12 29.31
C MET A 1 -10.91 23.35 28.99
N LYS A 2 -11.60 23.65 27.89
CA LYS A 2 -12.77 22.86 27.45
C LYS A 2 -12.35 21.42 27.15
N ARG A 3 -13.21 20.43 27.46
CA ARG A 3 -12.95 18.99 27.25
C ARG A 3 -12.56 18.66 25.80
N GLN A 4 -13.09 19.39 24.82
CA GLN A 4 -12.75 19.27 23.41
C GLN A 4 -11.28 19.66 23.14
N ASN A 5 -10.82 20.79 23.68
CA ASN A 5 -9.44 21.26 23.52
C ASN A 5 -8.45 20.29 24.16
N ILE A 6 -8.78 19.73 25.32
CA ILE A 6 -7.96 18.71 25.99
C ILE A 6 -7.86 17.47 25.10
N ARG A 7 -8.99 16.96 24.59
CA ARG A 7 -9.00 15.79 23.69
C ARG A 7 -8.16 16.02 22.42
N THR A 8 -8.30 17.19 21.79
CA THR A 8 -7.53 17.54 20.59
C THR A 8 -6.04 17.60 20.90
N LEU A 9 -5.65 18.28 21.99
CA LEU A 9 -4.25 18.37 22.40
C LEU A 9 -3.66 16.99 22.73
N SER A 10 -4.41 16.14 23.45
CA SER A 10 -3.99 14.77 23.75
C SER A 10 -3.77 13.94 22.48
N LEU A 11 -4.66 14.04 21.48
CA LEU A 11 -4.50 13.34 20.21
C LEU A 11 -3.26 13.82 19.45
N ILE A 12 -3.01 15.14 19.40
CA ILE A 12 -1.81 15.70 18.77
C ILE A 12 -0.54 15.16 19.44
N VAL A 13 -0.47 15.21 20.77
CA VAL A 13 0.68 14.71 21.53
C VAL A 13 0.88 13.21 21.27
N CYS A 14 -0.19 12.40 21.36
CA CYS A 14 -0.10 10.96 21.09
C CYS A 14 0.40 10.66 19.68
N THR A 15 -0.14 11.31 18.65
CA THR A 15 0.30 11.09 17.26
C THR A 15 1.75 11.51 17.06
N LEU A 16 2.19 12.65 17.60
CA LEU A 16 3.58 13.09 17.51
C LEU A 16 4.52 12.11 18.21
N THR A 17 4.16 11.63 19.41
CA THR A 17 4.97 10.61 20.10
C THR A 17 5.03 9.29 19.32
N TYR A 18 3.93 8.88 18.69
CA TYR A 18 3.89 7.67 17.85
C TYR A 18 4.81 7.80 16.63
N LEU A 19 4.85 8.98 15.99
CA LEU A 19 5.76 9.27 14.88
C LEU A 19 7.23 9.24 15.33
N VAL A 20 7.56 9.81 16.49
CA VAL A 20 8.94 9.80 17.01
C VAL A 20 9.40 8.38 17.34
N ILE A 21 8.55 7.59 17.99
CA ILE A 21 8.86 6.17 18.27
C ILE A 21 9.04 5.40 16.96
N GLY A 22 8.15 5.59 15.98
CA GLY A 22 8.27 4.97 14.67
C GLY A 22 9.57 5.33 13.97
N ALA A 23 9.94 6.61 13.95
CA ALA A 23 11.19 7.08 13.36
C ALA A 23 12.42 6.45 14.03
N ALA A 24 12.45 6.39 15.36
CA ALA A 24 13.55 5.78 16.10
C ALA A 24 13.69 4.27 15.81
N VAL A 25 12.56 3.56 15.71
CA VAL A 25 12.57 2.12 15.39
C VAL A 25 13.00 1.87 13.95
N PHE A 26 12.51 2.65 12.98
CA PHE A 26 12.94 2.51 11.58
C PHE A 26 14.41 2.84 11.39
N ASP A 27 14.92 3.90 12.03
CA ASP A 27 16.34 4.23 12.02
C ASP A 27 17.19 3.08 12.59
N ALA A 28 16.80 2.52 13.74
CA ALA A 28 17.51 1.41 14.36
C ALA A 28 17.50 0.11 13.52
N LEU A 29 16.47 -0.11 12.69
CA LEU A 29 16.32 -1.33 11.90
C LEU A 29 16.90 -1.21 10.48
N GLU A 30 16.81 -0.03 9.86
CA GLU A 30 17.10 0.12 8.42
C GLU A 30 18.38 0.90 8.13
N SER A 31 18.88 1.75 9.04
CA SER A 31 19.99 2.67 8.73
C SER A 31 21.30 1.94 8.42
N ASP A 32 21.66 0.91 9.20
CA ASP A 32 22.86 0.11 8.93
C ASP A 32 22.74 -0.66 7.60
N ASN A 33 21.55 -1.18 7.30
CA ASN A 33 21.28 -1.90 6.05
C ASN A 33 21.36 -0.97 4.83
N GLU A 34 20.81 0.25 4.92
CA GLU A 34 20.94 1.27 3.87
C GLU A 34 22.40 1.63 3.62
N MET A 35 23.18 1.84 4.70
CA MET A 35 24.62 2.16 4.60
C MET A 35 25.39 1.05 3.88
N GLN A 36 25.15 -0.21 4.25
CA GLN A 36 25.79 -1.37 3.61
C GLN A 36 25.40 -1.49 2.13
N GLN A 37 24.12 -1.32 1.80
CA GLN A 37 23.64 -1.34 0.42
C GLN A 37 24.28 -0.22 -0.41
N ARG A 38 24.35 0.99 0.15
CA ARG A 38 24.98 2.14 -0.52
C ARG A 38 26.47 1.91 -0.76
N GLU A 39 27.19 1.35 0.22
CA GLU A 39 28.60 1.01 0.07
C GLU A 39 28.80 -0.07 -1.00
N LEU A 40 27.97 -1.12 -1.00
CA LEU A 40 28.01 -2.17 -2.02
C LEU A 40 27.77 -1.59 -3.42
N ILE A 41 26.77 -0.73 -3.59
CA ILE A 41 26.47 -0.07 -4.86
C ILE A 41 27.65 0.79 -5.31
N SER A 42 28.29 1.54 -4.41
CA SER A 42 29.48 2.33 -4.73
C SER A 42 30.64 1.45 -5.19
N LYS A 43 30.92 0.35 -4.48
CA LYS A 43 31.97 -0.62 -4.86
C LYS A 43 31.70 -1.29 -6.19
N VAL A 44 30.45 -1.59 -6.52
CA VAL A 44 30.07 -2.14 -7.83
C VAL A 44 30.25 -1.08 -8.92
N LYS A 45 29.82 0.16 -8.66
CA LYS A 45 29.96 1.30 -9.56
C LYS A 45 31.43 1.55 -9.93
N GLU A 46 32.32 1.65 -8.94
CA GLU A 46 33.76 1.87 -9.16
C GLU A 46 34.37 0.73 -9.99
N ARG A 47 34.07 -0.53 -9.63
CA ARG A 47 34.53 -1.69 -10.42
C ARG A 47 34.06 -1.66 -11.87
N LEU A 48 32.85 -1.19 -12.16
CA LEU A 48 32.34 -1.08 -13.53
C LEU A 48 33.03 0.05 -14.30
N ILE A 49 33.23 1.20 -13.65
CA ILE A 49 33.93 2.35 -14.23
C ILE A 49 35.35 1.96 -14.64
N ASP A 50 36.09 1.30 -13.75
CA ASP A 50 37.48 0.91 -14.02
C ASP A 50 37.57 -0.22 -15.05
N LYS A 51 36.72 -1.26 -14.92
CA LYS A 51 36.75 -2.42 -15.82
C LYS A 51 36.43 -2.07 -17.27
N TYR A 52 35.52 -1.10 -17.49
CA TYR A 52 35.05 -0.72 -18.81
C TYR A 52 35.56 0.66 -19.26
N ASN A 53 36.42 1.30 -18.47
CA ASN A 53 36.98 2.63 -18.73
C ASN A 53 35.89 3.68 -19.06
N ILE A 54 34.83 3.72 -18.25
CA ILE A 54 33.67 4.60 -18.46
C ILE A 54 33.92 5.94 -17.80
N SER A 55 33.73 7.06 -18.51
CA SER A 55 33.85 8.39 -17.90
C SER A 55 32.74 8.63 -16.87
N SER A 56 32.99 9.47 -15.86
CA SER A 56 31.96 9.80 -14.87
C SER A 56 30.73 10.51 -15.49
N ALA A 57 30.90 11.18 -16.63
CA ALA A 57 29.81 11.80 -17.37
C ALA A 57 28.94 10.74 -18.07
N ASP A 58 29.56 9.79 -18.75
CA ASP A 58 28.85 8.72 -19.46
C ASP A 58 28.15 7.78 -18.48
N TYR A 59 28.76 7.51 -17.32
CA TYR A 59 28.11 6.71 -16.28
C TYR A 59 26.82 7.38 -15.78
N ARG A 60 26.79 8.70 -15.62
CA ARG A 60 25.55 9.42 -15.23
C ARG A 60 24.46 9.31 -16.29
N VAL A 61 24.83 9.38 -17.56
CA VAL A 61 23.89 9.20 -18.68
C VAL A 61 23.35 7.77 -18.69
N LEU A 62 24.23 6.78 -18.45
CA LEU A 62 23.85 5.37 -18.34
C LEU A 62 22.90 5.14 -17.16
N GLU A 63 23.23 5.65 -15.98
CA GLU A 63 22.41 5.57 -14.77
C GLU A 63 21.03 6.21 -14.99
N ALA A 64 20.97 7.41 -15.56
CA ALA A 64 19.70 8.07 -15.88
C ALA A 64 18.87 7.28 -16.91
N THR A 65 19.51 6.68 -17.90
CA THR A 65 18.86 5.82 -18.90
C THR A 65 18.30 4.55 -18.25
N ILE A 66 19.08 3.92 -17.37
CA ILE A 66 18.65 2.71 -16.63
C ILE A 66 17.41 3.04 -15.79
N ILE A 67 17.46 4.11 -14.99
CA ILE A 67 16.32 4.52 -14.13
C ILE A 67 15.07 4.79 -14.98
N ARG A 68 15.20 5.51 -16.10
CA ARG A 68 14.08 5.77 -17.02
C ARG A 68 13.55 4.52 -17.70
N SER A 69 14.39 3.49 -17.89
CA SER A 69 14.00 2.22 -18.50
C SER A 69 13.22 1.29 -17.57
N VAL A 70 13.33 1.44 -16.24
CA VAL A 70 12.73 0.54 -15.24
C VAL A 70 11.21 0.38 -15.44
N PRO A 71 10.40 1.45 -15.57
CA PRO A 71 8.95 1.30 -15.77
C PRO A 71 8.58 0.57 -17.07
N HIS A 72 9.44 0.65 -18.09
CA HIS A 72 9.23 0.00 -19.38
C HIS A 72 9.54 -1.50 -19.36
N ARG A 73 10.25 -2.01 -18.33
CA ARG A 73 10.53 -3.46 -18.18
C ARG A 73 9.26 -4.28 -17.96
N ALA A 74 8.25 -3.70 -17.31
CA ALA A 74 6.97 -4.36 -17.06
C ALA A 74 6.03 -4.37 -18.30
N GLY A 75 6.50 -3.90 -19.46
CA GLY A 75 5.74 -3.87 -20.71
C GLY A 75 4.92 -2.58 -20.91
N HIS A 76 3.94 -2.64 -21.82
CA HIS A 76 3.11 -1.50 -22.19
C HIS A 76 2.07 -1.16 -21.11
N GLN A 77 2.44 -0.28 -20.16
CA GLN A 77 1.59 0.13 -19.02
C GLN A 77 0.34 0.94 -19.39
N TRP A 78 0.29 1.58 -20.57
CA TRP A 78 -0.79 2.50 -20.97
C TRP A 78 -1.76 1.93 -22.01
N LYS A 79 -1.93 0.61 -22.06
CA LYS A 79 -3.12 0.01 -22.68
C LYS A 79 -4.31 0.07 -21.72
N PHE A 80 -5.52 -0.20 -22.20
CA PHE A 80 -6.75 -0.06 -21.40
C PHE A 80 -6.68 -0.77 -20.03
N SER A 81 -6.13 -1.99 -19.97
CA SER A 81 -5.97 -2.74 -18.71
C SER A 81 -5.07 -2.02 -17.70
N GLY A 82 -3.92 -1.51 -18.14
CA GLY A 82 -3.00 -0.76 -17.27
C GLY A 82 -3.53 0.62 -16.90
N ALA A 83 -4.24 1.30 -17.81
CA ALA A 83 -4.93 2.55 -17.52
C ALA A 83 -6.06 2.37 -16.50
N PHE A 84 -6.81 1.27 -16.59
CA PHE A 84 -7.87 0.91 -15.64
C PHE A 84 -7.29 0.57 -14.25
N TYR A 85 -6.19 -0.19 -14.22
CA TYR A 85 -5.44 -0.43 -12.99
C TYR A 85 -4.95 0.89 -12.36
N PHE A 86 -4.33 1.77 -13.15
CA PHE A 86 -3.89 3.09 -12.67
C PHE A 86 -5.06 3.91 -12.11
N ALA A 87 -6.18 3.99 -12.85
CA ALA A 87 -7.39 4.68 -12.39
C ALA A 87 -7.89 4.12 -11.06
N THR A 88 -7.88 2.80 -10.89
CA THR A 88 -8.22 2.13 -9.63
C THR A 88 -7.29 2.58 -8.50
N THR A 89 -5.97 2.57 -8.71
CA THR A 89 -5.01 3.00 -7.68
C THR A 89 -5.15 4.48 -7.27
N VAL A 90 -5.64 5.34 -8.17
CA VAL A 90 -5.92 6.75 -7.87
C VAL A 90 -7.16 6.89 -7.00
N ILE A 91 -8.28 6.24 -7.36
CA ILE A 91 -9.53 6.36 -6.59
C ILE A 91 -9.46 5.66 -5.23
N THR A 92 -8.66 4.59 -5.11
CA THR A 92 -8.44 3.87 -3.85
C THR A 92 -7.32 4.48 -3.01
N THR A 93 -6.65 5.52 -3.50
CA THR A 93 -5.52 6.18 -2.84
C THR A 93 -4.32 5.27 -2.53
N ILE A 94 -4.20 4.11 -3.20
CA ILE A 94 -3.06 3.19 -3.04
C ILE A 94 -1.80 3.80 -3.67
N GLY A 95 -1.88 4.21 -4.94
CA GLY A 95 -0.80 4.94 -5.61
C GLY A 95 0.61 4.33 -5.57
N TYR A 96 0.81 3.07 -6.01
CA TYR A 96 2.14 2.41 -6.02
C TYR A 96 3.28 3.17 -6.74
N GLY A 97 2.96 4.11 -7.64
CA GLY A 97 3.96 4.95 -8.29
C GLY A 97 4.79 4.29 -9.41
N HIS A 98 4.60 3.00 -9.71
CA HIS A 98 5.28 2.32 -10.82
C HIS A 98 4.84 2.81 -12.21
N SER A 99 3.63 3.36 -12.31
CA SER A 99 3.05 3.93 -13.53
C SER A 99 2.43 5.28 -13.21
N THR A 100 3.07 6.37 -13.64
CA THR A 100 2.60 7.74 -13.38
C THR A 100 2.47 8.54 -14.68
N PRO A 101 1.46 9.43 -14.83
CA PRO A 101 1.34 10.30 -15.99
C PRO A 101 2.57 11.19 -16.16
N THR A 102 3.22 11.09 -17.31
CA THR A 102 4.41 11.91 -17.62
C THR A 102 4.06 13.19 -18.37
N THR A 103 2.95 13.18 -19.12
CA THR A 103 2.48 14.34 -19.90
C THR A 103 1.76 15.36 -19.03
N ILE A 104 1.83 16.64 -19.43
CA ILE A 104 1.10 17.72 -18.73
C ILE A 104 -0.40 17.42 -18.71
N GLY A 105 -0.98 17.05 -19.85
CA GLY A 105 -2.41 16.70 -19.93
C GLY A 105 -2.81 15.54 -19.02
N GLY A 106 -1.99 14.48 -18.95
CA GLY A 106 -2.26 13.34 -18.08
C GLY A 106 -2.19 13.69 -16.59
N LYS A 107 -1.23 14.54 -16.19
CA LYS A 107 -1.11 15.04 -14.82
C LYS A 107 -2.30 15.91 -14.43
N THR A 108 -2.67 16.87 -15.29
CA THR A 108 -3.83 17.75 -15.06
C THR A 108 -5.12 16.93 -14.96
N PHE A 109 -5.34 16.00 -15.88
CA PHE A 109 -6.51 15.10 -15.80
C PHE A 109 -6.51 14.29 -14.50
N CYS A 110 -5.38 13.72 -14.10
CA CYS A 110 -5.26 12.95 -12.87
C CYS A 110 -5.63 13.76 -11.62
N MET A 111 -5.26 15.05 -11.56
CA MET A 111 -5.63 15.93 -10.44
C MET A 111 -7.15 16.10 -10.33
N PHE A 112 -7.83 16.42 -11.43
CA PHE A 112 -9.29 16.55 -11.44
C PHE A 112 -10.01 15.22 -11.23
N TYR A 113 -9.48 14.14 -11.79
CA TYR A 113 -10.00 12.79 -11.62
C TYR A 113 -9.93 12.35 -10.15
N ALA A 114 -8.82 12.60 -9.46
CA ALA A 114 -8.66 12.29 -8.04
C ALA A 114 -9.60 13.12 -7.16
N LEU A 115 -9.77 14.42 -7.48
CA LEU A 115 -10.63 15.33 -6.71
C LEU A 115 -12.09 14.83 -6.60
N ALA A 116 -12.65 14.32 -7.71
CA ALA A 116 -14.00 13.75 -7.72
C ALA A 116 -14.02 12.25 -7.35
N GLY A 117 -13.01 11.50 -7.79
CA GLY A 117 -12.95 10.06 -7.66
C GLY A 117 -12.72 9.57 -6.24
N ILE A 118 -11.88 10.25 -5.44
CA ILE A 118 -11.58 9.83 -4.06
C ILE A 118 -12.84 9.94 -3.17
N PRO A 119 -13.58 11.07 -3.11
CA PRO A 119 -14.83 11.13 -2.34
C PRO A 119 -15.87 10.09 -2.79
N LEU A 120 -16.02 9.89 -4.09
CA LEU A 120 -16.93 8.88 -4.65
C LEU A 120 -16.52 7.46 -4.22
N GLY A 121 -15.22 7.16 -4.30
CA GLY A 121 -14.65 5.89 -3.87
C GLY A 121 -14.88 5.62 -2.39
N ILE A 122 -14.65 6.62 -1.52
CA ILE A 122 -14.91 6.51 -0.07
C ILE A 122 -16.38 6.18 0.20
N VAL A 123 -17.32 6.91 -0.42
CA VAL A 123 -18.77 6.65 -0.23
C VAL A 123 -19.15 5.25 -0.72
N MET A 124 -18.60 4.82 -1.86
CA MET A 124 -18.81 3.48 -2.40
C MET A 124 -18.31 2.39 -1.43
N PHE A 125 -17.07 2.49 -0.94
CA PHE A 125 -16.50 1.51 0.00
C PHE A 125 -17.24 1.49 1.33
N GLN A 126 -17.66 2.64 1.86
CA GLN A 126 -18.50 2.70 3.07
C GLN A 126 -19.84 2.00 2.85
N SER A 127 -20.51 2.26 1.73
CA SER A 127 -21.80 1.64 1.39
C SER A 127 -21.68 0.13 1.24
N ILE A 128 -20.65 -0.35 0.55
CA ILE A 128 -20.36 -1.78 0.41
C ILE A 128 -20.05 -2.40 1.78
N GLY A 129 -19.21 -1.74 2.59
CA GLY A 129 -18.84 -2.20 3.93
C GLY A 129 -20.05 -2.37 4.86
N GLU A 130 -21.00 -1.44 4.83
CA GLU A 130 -22.24 -1.53 5.61
C GLU A 130 -23.09 -2.74 5.18
N ARG A 131 -23.19 -2.99 3.87
CA ARG A 131 -23.91 -4.17 3.33
C ARG A 131 -23.22 -5.48 3.74
N ILE A 132 -21.90 -5.54 3.68
CA ILE A 132 -21.11 -6.70 4.12
C ILE A 132 -21.31 -6.94 5.63
N ASN A 133 -21.27 -5.89 6.45
CA ASN A 133 -21.50 -6.01 7.89
C ASN A 133 -22.91 -6.51 8.21
N THR A 134 -23.92 -6.01 7.49
CA THR A 134 -25.31 -6.48 7.63
C THR A 134 -25.44 -7.95 7.24
N PHE A 135 -24.80 -8.36 6.15
CA PHE A 135 -24.77 -9.74 5.70
C PHE A 135 -24.04 -10.66 6.69
N ALA A 136 -22.88 -10.25 7.21
CA ALA A 136 -22.14 -10.97 8.24
C ALA A 136 -22.97 -11.12 9.52
N ALA A 137 -23.69 -10.08 9.94
CA ALA A 137 -24.60 -10.15 11.07
C ALA A 137 -25.73 -11.16 10.84
N MET A 138 -26.29 -11.21 9.63
CA MET A 138 -27.32 -12.19 9.25
C MET A 138 -26.80 -13.62 9.34
N LEU A 139 -25.61 -13.89 8.78
CA LEU A 139 -24.97 -15.21 8.84
C LEU A 139 -24.68 -15.62 10.28
N LEU A 140 -24.11 -14.72 11.10
CA LEU A 140 -23.86 -14.98 12.52
C LEU A 140 -25.14 -15.30 13.29
N ARG A 141 -26.24 -14.59 13.03
CA ARG A 141 -27.55 -14.90 13.62
C ARG A 141 -28.02 -16.30 13.25
N MET A 142 -27.86 -16.69 11.99
CA MET A 142 -28.21 -18.03 11.52
C MET A 142 -27.37 -19.10 12.21
N CYS A 143 -26.05 -18.92 12.28
CA CYS A 143 -25.14 -19.84 12.97
C CYS A 143 -25.47 -19.96 14.47
N LYS A 144 -25.74 -18.84 15.16
CA LYS A 144 -26.12 -18.87 16.59
C LYS A 144 -27.45 -19.60 16.81
N ARG A 145 -28.44 -19.42 15.93
CA ARG A 145 -29.72 -20.16 15.97
C ARG A 145 -29.52 -21.67 15.78
N LEU A 146 -28.72 -22.07 14.79
CA LEU A 146 -28.38 -23.47 14.56
C LEU A 146 -27.64 -24.10 15.74
N ALA A 147 -26.83 -23.31 16.46
CA ALA A 147 -26.14 -23.72 17.68
C ALA A 147 -27.01 -23.64 18.96
N GLY A 148 -28.30 -23.35 18.84
CA GLY A 148 -29.22 -23.24 19.99
C GLY A 148 -28.95 -22.05 20.93
N LYS A 149 -28.17 -21.05 20.49
CA LYS A 149 -27.80 -19.86 21.27
C LYS A 149 -28.73 -18.67 20.95
N PRO A 150 -28.89 -17.70 21.87
CA PRO A 150 -29.66 -16.48 21.60
C PRO A 150 -29.06 -15.71 20.41
N ALA A 151 -29.92 -15.28 19.47
CA ALA A 151 -29.53 -14.64 18.21
C ALA A 151 -29.05 -13.17 18.35
N ASN A 152 -28.56 -12.79 19.53
CA ASN A 152 -28.02 -11.45 19.77
C ASN A 152 -26.59 -11.38 19.20
N VAL A 153 -26.38 -10.48 18.24
CA VAL A 153 -25.07 -10.19 17.66
C VAL A 153 -24.59 -8.88 18.25
N THR A 154 -23.45 -8.94 18.94
CA THR A 154 -22.82 -7.76 19.55
C THR A 154 -21.85 -7.09 18.58
N HIS A 155 -21.47 -5.84 18.86
CA HIS A 155 -20.43 -5.16 18.07
C HIS A 155 -19.09 -5.91 18.12
N LEU A 156 -18.77 -6.58 19.24
CA LEU A 156 -17.56 -7.40 19.37
C LEU A 156 -17.58 -8.61 18.44
N ASP A 157 -18.73 -9.29 18.30
CA ASP A 157 -18.88 -10.41 17.35
C ASP A 157 -18.57 -9.97 15.91
N LEU A 158 -19.04 -8.78 15.52
CA LEU A 158 -18.81 -8.23 14.19
C LEU A 158 -17.35 -7.82 13.98
N ILE A 159 -16.70 -7.22 14.98
CA ILE A 159 -15.28 -6.89 14.93
C ILE A 159 -14.42 -8.16 14.79
N LEU A 160 -14.75 -9.22 15.53
CA LEU A 160 -14.06 -10.51 15.44
C LEU A 160 -14.22 -11.17 14.07
N VAL A 161 -15.44 -11.14 13.50
CA VAL A 161 -15.65 -11.66 12.14
C VAL A 161 -14.92 -10.81 11.09
N ALA A 162 -14.99 -9.48 11.18
CA ALA A 162 -14.31 -8.61 10.23
C ALA A 162 -12.79 -8.77 10.28
N SER A 163 -12.18 -8.84 11.47
CA SER A 163 -10.75 -9.08 11.64
C SER A 163 -10.32 -10.48 11.19
N GLY A 164 -11.12 -11.51 11.48
CA GLY A 164 -10.88 -12.88 11.01
C GLY A 164 -10.95 -12.99 9.48
N CYS A 165 -12.01 -12.44 8.86
CA CYS A 165 -12.14 -12.41 7.40
C CYS A 165 -11.05 -11.58 6.74
N GLY A 166 -10.67 -10.44 7.32
CA GLY A 166 -9.57 -9.60 6.82
C GLY A 166 -8.23 -10.33 6.86
N THR A 167 -7.93 -11.02 7.96
CA THR A 167 -6.70 -11.83 8.09
C THR A 167 -6.69 -12.97 7.08
N PHE A 168 -7.82 -13.66 6.90
CA PHE A 168 -7.95 -14.72 5.89
C PHE A 168 -7.79 -14.19 4.46
N LEU A 169 -8.33 -13.02 4.15
CA LEU A 169 -8.17 -12.36 2.85
C LEU A 169 -6.70 -12.05 2.57
N ILE A 170 -5.97 -11.49 3.54
CA ILE A 170 -4.53 -11.20 3.40
C ILE A 170 -3.74 -12.50 3.23
N ALA A 171 -3.99 -13.52 4.05
CA ALA A 171 -3.25 -14.78 4.02
C ALA A 171 -3.47 -15.56 2.71
N SER A 172 -4.72 -15.59 2.22
CA SER A 172 -5.06 -16.24 0.95
C SER A 172 -4.53 -15.44 -0.25
N GLY A 173 -4.61 -14.11 -0.21
CA GLY A 173 -4.00 -13.23 -1.21
C GLY A 173 -2.48 -13.45 -1.30
N ALA A 174 -1.79 -13.53 -0.17
CA ALA A 174 -0.36 -13.78 -0.12
C ALA A 174 0.03 -15.12 -0.77
N TYR A 175 -0.77 -16.17 -0.58
CA TYR A 175 -0.55 -17.47 -1.23
C TYR A 175 -0.70 -17.39 -2.76
N VAL A 176 -1.69 -16.63 -3.23
CA VAL A 176 -1.88 -16.40 -4.67
C VAL A 176 -0.70 -15.61 -5.24
N PHE A 177 -0.32 -14.48 -4.63
CA PHE A 177 0.80 -13.67 -5.12
C PHE A 177 2.14 -14.40 -5.09
N GLN A 178 2.41 -15.21 -4.07
CA GLN A 178 3.59 -16.06 -4.04
C GLN A 178 3.67 -16.97 -5.28
N SER A 179 2.54 -17.54 -5.71
CA SER A 179 2.49 -18.47 -6.84
C SER A 179 2.68 -17.77 -8.19
N TYR A 180 2.10 -16.57 -8.36
CA TYR A 180 2.14 -15.83 -9.63
C TYR A 180 3.41 -14.98 -9.78
N GLU A 181 3.80 -14.24 -8.74
CA GLU A 181 4.92 -13.30 -8.77
C GLU A 181 6.26 -13.91 -8.34
N LYS A 182 6.24 -15.17 -7.86
CA LYS A 182 7.43 -15.91 -7.37
C LYS A 182 8.15 -15.19 -6.22
N TRP A 183 7.45 -14.35 -5.49
CA TRP A 183 7.95 -13.71 -4.27
C TRP A 183 7.95 -14.69 -3.10
N THR A 184 8.62 -14.32 -2.01
CA THR A 184 8.45 -15.08 -0.76
C THR A 184 7.03 -14.89 -0.22
N TYR A 185 6.55 -15.82 0.61
CA TYR A 185 5.24 -15.66 1.25
C TYR A 185 5.17 -14.39 2.11
N PHE A 186 6.28 -14.06 2.79
CA PHE A 186 6.35 -12.86 3.63
C PHE A 186 6.25 -11.58 2.80
N ASP A 187 6.99 -11.49 1.69
CA ASP A 187 6.90 -10.33 0.79
C ASP A 187 5.49 -10.19 0.18
N SER A 188 4.87 -11.32 -0.14
CA SER A 188 3.50 -11.35 -0.66
C SER A 188 2.48 -10.91 0.39
N LEU A 189 2.67 -11.31 1.66
CA LEU A 189 1.86 -10.88 2.79
C LEU A 189 2.02 -9.39 3.06
N TYR A 190 3.27 -8.90 3.07
CA TYR A 190 3.59 -7.50 3.18
C TYR A 190 2.94 -6.69 2.05
N TYR A 191 3.04 -7.16 0.81
CA TYR A 191 2.37 -6.56 -0.35
C TYR A 191 0.85 -6.49 -0.19
N CYS A 192 0.19 -7.57 0.22
CA CYS A 192 -1.25 -7.55 0.48
C CYS A 192 -1.62 -6.56 1.58
N PHE A 193 -0.84 -6.50 2.66
CA PHE A 193 -1.07 -5.60 3.78
C PHE A 193 -0.99 -4.13 3.35
N ILE A 194 0.14 -3.70 2.78
CA ILE A 194 0.35 -2.30 2.35
C ILE A 194 -0.63 -1.86 1.24
N THR A 195 -1.11 -2.80 0.44
CA THR A 195 -2.13 -2.58 -0.59
C THR A 195 -3.49 -2.28 0.02
N LEU A 196 -3.96 -3.15 0.92
CA LEU A 196 -5.29 -3.04 1.52
C LEU A 196 -5.39 -1.89 2.53
N THR A 197 -4.28 -1.49 3.14
CA THR A 197 -4.19 -0.29 3.99
C THR A 197 -3.92 0.99 3.21
N THR A 198 -3.96 0.93 1.87
CA THR A 198 -3.77 2.07 0.95
C THR A 198 -2.46 2.83 1.17
N ILE A 199 -1.39 2.13 1.57
CA ILE A 199 -0.05 2.72 1.71
C ILE A 199 0.64 2.74 0.34
N GLY A 200 0.62 1.60 -0.38
CA GLY A 200 1.16 1.44 -1.73
C GLY A 200 2.67 1.65 -1.87
N LYS A 201 3.42 0.55 -1.99
CA LYS A 201 4.86 0.55 -2.28
C LYS A 201 5.20 -0.52 -3.30
#